data_AF-A0A645FZP7-F1
#
_entry.id   AF-A0A645FZP7-F1
#
_cell.length_a   1.000
_cell.length_b   1.000
_cell.length_c   1.000
_cell.angle_alpha   90.00
_cell.angle_beta   90.00
_cell.angle_gamma   90.00
#
_symmetry.space_group_name_H-M   'P 1'
#
loop_
_entity.id
_entity.type
_entity.pdbx_description
1 polymer ?
#
loop_
_entity_poly.entity_id
_entity_poly.type
_entity_poly.pdbx_seq_one_letter_code
_entity_poly.pdbx_strand_id
1 'polypeptide(L)'
;MLLDNAHNLPLHLAVELGLPAALALCAVVLWAVWRGKPWRETDGARQLAWGVLLLIGMHSMLEFPLWYGPFQLVAVLAIAILVWPRHAAAPGAAAVMRWQWVLVAGCAVWLTGALWIAQDFRRMASLYQLPQHREAQWRGLTAREASETSDFFVNQAEFAWLTTTTVTADNAAQMHAMARRMLHYSPEPRVITKLIESARLLGVQTEVDEQLRLFQIAYPDAYKPFAASLASQPQVAAPEPFTADSEP
;
A
#
# COMPACT_ATOMS: atom_id res chain seq x y z
N MET A 1 -1.27 17.87 4.13
CA MET A 1 0.17 17.77 4.44
C MET A 1 0.38 18.02 5.93
N LEU A 2 0.01 17.07 6.79
CA LEU A 2 0.08 17.26 8.25
C LEU A 2 1.15 16.40 8.95
N LEU A 3 1.98 15.66 8.20
CA LEU A 3 3.05 14.79 8.74
C LEU A 3 4.17 14.60 7.70
N ASP A 4 4.68 15.69 7.12
CA ASP A 4 5.93 15.62 6.38
C ASP A 4 7.05 16.18 7.26
N ASN A 5 8.14 15.39 7.40
CA ASN A 5 9.52 15.84 7.63
C ASN A 5 10.16 15.72 9.03
N ALA A 6 9.87 14.69 9.84
CA ALA A 6 10.76 14.36 10.98
C ALA A 6 10.74 12.88 11.41
N HIS A 7 10.51 11.96 10.48
CA HIS A 7 10.51 10.53 10.81
C HIS A 7 11.88 9.95 10.52
N ASN A 8 12.54 9.42 11.54
CA ASN A 8 13.67 8.51 11.35
C ASN A 8 13.12 7.09 11.15
N LEU A 9 13.92 6.20 10.55
CA LEU A 9 13.54 4.81 10.25
C LEU A 9 12.81 4.07 11.40
N PRO A 10 13.25 4.16 12.68
CA PRO A 10 12.57 3.48 13.79
C PRO A 10 11.14 4.01 14.03
N LEU A 11 10.94 5.32 13.92
CA LEU A 11 9.63 5.92 14.12
C LEU A 11 8.68 5.57 12.97
N HIS A 12 9.21 5.51 11.75
CA HIS A 12 8.47 5.07 10.57
C HIS A 12 8.00 3.61 10.73
N LEU A 13 8.90 2.69 11.13
CA LEU A 13 8.54 1.31 11.46
C LEU A 13 7.48 1.22 12.57
N ALA A 14 7.55 2.10 13.58
CA ALA A 14 6.58 2.11 14.68
C ALA A 14 5.19 2.55 14.24
N VAL A 15 5.09 3.42 13.24
CA VAL A 15 3.82 3.84 12.64
C VAL A 15 3.27 2.77 11.70
N GLU A 16 4.11 2.18 10.85
CA GLU A 16 3.66 1.20 9.85
C GLU A 16 3.34 -0.18 10.45
N LEU A 17 4.18 -0.67 11.35
CA LEU A 17 4.10 -2.03 11.90
C LEU A 17 3.67 -2.06 13.37
N GLY A 18 3.55 -0.90 14.01
CA GLY A 18 3.31 -0.76 15.44
C GLY A 18 4.59 -0.76 16.28
N LEU A 19 4.48 -0.19 17.48
CA LEU A 19 5.59 -0.06 18.44
C LEU A 19 6.27 -1.41 18.79
N PRO A 20 5.55 -2.53 19.02
CA PRO A 20 6.19 -3.80 19.38
C PRO A 20 7.07 -4.36 18.27
N ALA A 21 6.59 -4.30 17.02
CA ALA A 21 7.32 -4.80 15.86
C ALA A 21 8.57 -3.96 15.57
N ALA A 22 8.46 -2.63 15.67
CA ALA A 22 9.59 -1.73 15.49
C ALA A 22 10.69 -1.99 16.53
N LEU A 23 10.33 -2.13 17.81
CA LEU A 23 11.29 -2.44 18.87
C LEU A 23 11.96 -3.80 18.67
N ALA A 24 11.19 -4.82 18.26
CA ALA A 24 11.73 -6.14 17.96
C ALA A 24 12.75 -6.08 16.80
N LEU A 25 12.43 -5.38 15.71
CA LEU A 25 13.35 -5.19 14.58
C LEU A 25 14.62 -4.45 15.00
N CYS A 26 14.49 -3.35 15.74
CA CYS A 26 15.65 -2.62 16.27
C CYS A 26 16.51 -3.51 17.18
N ALA A 27 15.90 -4.31 18.06
CA ALA A 27 16.60 -5.23 18.94
C ALA A 27 17.36 -6.31 18.16
N VAL A 28 16.75 -6.88 17.12
CA VAL A 28 17.40 -7.87 16.24
C VAL A 28 18.61 -7.26 15.53
N VAL A 29 18.49 -6.03 15.00
CA VAL A 29 19.60 -5.34 14.34
C VAL A 29 20.74 -5.06 15.33
N LEU A 30 20.44 -4.52 16.51
CA LEU A 30 21.43 -4.26 17.54
C LEU A 30 22.12 -5.55 18.01
N TRP A 31 21.35 -6.61 18.20
CA TRP A 31 21.87 -7.93 18.55
C TRP A 31 22.77 -8.50 17.45
N ALA A 32 22.40 -8.35 16.17
CA ALA A 32 23.19 -8.80 15.03
C ALA A 32 24.51 -8.03 14.92
N VAL A 33 24.49 -6.72 15.10
CA VAL A 33 25.71 -5.88 15.16
C VAL A 33 26.60 -6.30 16.33
N TRP A 34 26.01 -6.51 17.51
CA TRP A 34 26.74 -6.91 18.71
C TRP A 34 27.38 -8.31 18.59
N ARG A 35 26.66 -9.26 18.00
CA ARG A 35 27.19 -10.61 17.67
C ARG A 35 28.27 -10.54 16.58
N GLY A 36 28.05 -9.69 15.58
CA GLY A 36 28.94 -9.51 14.43
C GLY A 36 30.28 -8.86 14.76
N LYS A 37 30.32 -8.05 15.83
CA LYS A 37 31.51 -7.33 16.33
C LYS A 37 32.32 -6.69 15.19
N PRO A 38 31.74 -5.74 14.42
CA PRO A 38 32.43 -5.10 13.29
C PRO A 38 33.79 -4.51 13.66
N TRP A 39 33.94 -4.01 14.89
CA TRP A 39 35.20 -3.49 15.44
C TRP A 39 36.31 -4.53 15.64
N ARG A 40 36.03 -5.83 15.48
CA ARG A 40 37.03 -6.91 15.52
C ARG A 40 37.21 -7.58 14.15
N GLU A 41 36.54 -7.09 13.11
CA GLU A 41 36.63 -7.64 11.77
C GLU A 41 37.99 -7.30 11.15
N THR A 42 38.68 -8.31 10.62
CA THR A 42 39.98 -8.16 9.95
C THR A 42 39.93 -8.45 8.45
N ASP A 43 38.83 -9.06 7.99
CA ASP A 43 38.60 -9.35 6.57
C ASP A 43 38.10 -8.10 5.84
N GLY A 44 38.80 -7.69 4.76
CA GLY A 44 38.49 -6.47 4.02
C GLY A 44 37.11 -6.48 3.35
N ALA A 45 36.63 -7.62 2.84
CA ALA A 45 35.32 -7.70 2.21
C ALA A 45 34.20 -7.55 3.24
N ARG A 46 34.40 -8.08 4.45
CA ARG A 46 33.44 -7.96 5.56
C ARG A 46 33.46 -6.58 6.21
N GLN A 47 34.62 -5.94 6.30
CA GLN A 47 34.72 -4.53 6.72
C GLN A 47 33.96 -3.62 5.75
N LEU A 48 34.11 -3.85 4.44
CA LEU A 48 33.34 -3.14 3.42
C LEU A 48 31.84 -3.39 3.59
N ALA A 49 31.42 -4.65 3.78
CA ALA A 49 30.01 -4.98 3.99
C ALA A 49 29.41 -4.27 5.21
N TRP A 50 30.12 -4.24 6.34
CA TRP A 50 29.72 -3.47 7.52
C TRP A 50 29.67 -1.96 7.26
N GLY A 51 30.67 -1.40 6.57
CA GLY A 51 30.71 0.03 6.22
C GLY A 51 29.54 0.43 5.32
N VAL A 52 29.22 -0.40 4.32
CA VAL A 52 28.06 -0.20 3.44
C VAL A 52 26.75 -0.25 4.22
N LEU A 53 26.56 -1.25 5.10
CA LEU A 53 25.35 -1.33 5.94
C LEU A 53 25.22 -0.15 6.90
N LEU A 54 26.34 0.33 7.47
CA LEU A 54 26.36 1.52 8.31
C LEU A 54 25.94 2.76 7.51
N LEU A 55 26.49 2.94 6.31
CA LEU A 55 26.17 4.07 5.44
C LEU A 55 24.68 4.06 5.04
N ILE A 56 24.17 2.90 4.60
CA ILE A 56 22.76 2.72 4.25
C ILE A 56 21.89 2.97 5.48
N GLY A 57 22.24 2.44 6.64
CA GLY A 57 21.47 2.62 7.88
C GLY A 57 21.41 4.08 8.31
N MET A 58 22.54 4.78 8.29
CA MET A 58 22.61 6.20 8.63
C MET A 58 21.82 7.07 7.65
N HIS A 59 21.95 6.81 6.34
CA HIS A 59 21.19 7.53 5.34
C HIS A 59 19.68 7.19 5.44
N SER A 60 19.33 5.96 5.83
CA SER A 60 17.94 5.52 6.14
C SER A 60 17.30 6.29 7.30
N MET A 61 18.10 6.81 8.23
CA MET A 61 17.58 7.66 9.30
C MET A 61 17.23 9.07 8.83
N LEU A 62 17.73 9.51 7.67
CA LEU A 62 17.51 10.84 7.10
C LEU A 62 16.51 10.83 5.93
N GLU A 63 16.70 9.93 4.96
CA GLU A 63 16.03 9.96 3.65
C GLU A 63 15.40 8.62 3.22
N PHE A 64 15.35 7.63 4.12
CA PHE A 64 14.81 6.29 3.84
C PHE A 64 15.36 5.56 2.58
N PRO A 65 16.66 5.63 2.20
CA PRO A 65 17.25 4.82 1.11
C PRO A 65 16.88 3.34 1.13
N LEU A 66 16.72 2.72 2.31
CA LEU A 66 16.36 1.31 2.39
C LEU A 66 14.98 0.98 1.80
N TRP A 67 14.11 1.97 1.56
CA TRP A 67 12.83 1.77 0.87
C TRP A 67 12.97 1.74 -0.66
N TYR A 68 14.17 2.02 -1.19
CA TYR A 68 14.45 1.99 -2.61
C TYR A 68 15.19 0.70 -2.99
N GLY A 69 14.70 0.05 -4.05
CA GLY A 69 15.20 -1.25 -4.52
C GLY A 69 16.73 -1.37 -4.67
N PRO A 70 17.44 -0.38 -5.24
CA PRO A 70 18.90 -0.46 -5.37
C PRO A 70 19.63 -0.62 -4.03
N PHE A 71 19.21 0.11 -2.99
CA PHE A 71 19.85 0.01 -1.67
C PHE A 71 19.46 -1.27 -0.95
N GLN A 72 18.24 -1.79 -1.14
CA GLN A 72 17.84 -3.10 -0.62
C GLN A 72 18.72 -4.22 -1.19
N LEU A 73 18.99 -4.19 -2.50
CA LEU A 73 19.87 -5.15 -3.15
C LEU A 73 21.29 -5.11 -2.55
N VAL A 74 21.85 -3.90 -2.39
CA VAL A 74 23.18 -3.72 -1.79
C VAL A 74 23.20 -4.18 -0.33
N ALA A 75 22.16 -3.88 0.45
CA ALA A 75 22.05 -4.31 1.83
C ALA A 75 21.95 -5.85 1.95
N VAL A 76 21.16 -6.50 1.09
CA VAL A 76 21.05 -7.97 1.04
C VAL A 76 22.40 -8.60 0.67
N LEU A 77 23.11 -8.05 -0.31
CA LEU A 77 24.43 -8.54 -0.70
C LEU A 77 25.44 -8.39 0.45
N ALA A 78 25.45 -7.26 1.14
CA ALA A 78 26.30 -7.04 2.29
C ALA A 78 25.98 -8.03 3.43
N ILE A 79 24.70 -8.26 3.74
CA ILE A 79 24.28 -9.28 4.72
C ILE A 79 24.73 -10.68 4.28
N ALA A 80 24.58 -11.03 2.99
CA ALA A 80 25.02 -12.32 2.48
C ALA A 80 26.51 -12.55 2.69
N ILE A 81 27.36 -11.54 2.45
CA ILE A 81 28.80 -11.58 2.74
C ILE A 81 29.07 -11.78 4.24
N LEU A 82 28.29 -11.11 5.11
CA LEU A 82 28.46 -11.21 6.56
C LEU A 82 28.01 -12.55 7.14
N VAL A 83 26.98 -13.16 6.57
CA VAL A 83 26.47 -14.49 6.97
C VAL A 83 27.31 -15.62 6.36
N TRP A 84 28.02 -15.34 5.26
CA TRP A 84 28.88 -16.34 4.63
C TRP A 84 29.96 -16.85 5.61
N PRO A 85 30.18 -18.18 5.72
CA PRO A 85 31.14 -18.74 6.67
C PRO A 85 32.59 -18.33 6.35
N ARG A 86 33.34 -17.87 7.36
CA ARG A 86 34.76 -17.48 7.22
C ARG A 86 35.69 -18.65 6.87
N HIS A 87 35.43 -19.79 7.49
CA HIS A 87 36.18 -21.04 7.30
C HIS A 87 35.16 -22.16 7.21
N ALA A 88 34.45 -22.26 6.09
CA ALA A 88 33.69 -23.46 5.82
C ALA A 88 34.68 -24.61 5.63
N ALA A 89 34.81 -25.49 6.62
CA ALA A 89 35.21 -26.86 6.32
C ALA A 89 34.32 -27.33 5.17
N ALA A 90 34.91 -27.90 4.12
CA ALA A 90 34.17 -28.31 2.92
C ALA A 90 32.91 -29.06 3.37
N PRO A 91 31.71 -28.48 3.19
CA PRO A 91 30.51 -29.14 3.68
C PRO A 91 30.40 -30.47 2.95
N GLY A 92 30.04 -31.54 3.65
CA GLY A 92 29.80 -32.82 2.98
C GLY A 92 28.84 -32.63 1.81
N ALA A 93 29.03 -33.38 0.71
CA ALA A 93 28.27 -33.17 -0.53
C ALA A 93 26.73 -33.08 -0.31
N ALA A 94 26.21 -33.84 0.66
CA ALA A 94 24.79 -33.79 1.06
C ALA A 94 24.37 -32.45 1.69
N ALA A 95 25.21 -31.81 2.49
CA ALA A 95 24.93 -30.50 3.08
C ALA A 95 24.96 -29.39 2.03
N VAL A 96 25.94 -29.43 1.10
CA VAL A 96 26.00 -28.50 -0.05
C VAL A 96 24.74 -28.64 -0.92
N MET A 97 24.39 -29.88 -1.28
CA MET A 97 23.21 -30.17 -2.09
C MET A 97 21.93 -29.64 -1.42
N ARG A 98 21.74 -29.87 -0.12
CA ARG A 98 20.59 -29.36 0.63
C ARG A 98 20.52 -27.83 0.62
N TRP A 99 21.64 -27.16 0.88
CA TRP A 99 21.70 -25.69 0.84
C TRP A 99 21.42 -25.14 -0.56
N GLN A 100 21.94 -25.78 -1.61
CA GLN A 100 21.64 -25.42 -3.00
C GLN A 100 20.15 -25.54 -3.31
N TRP A 101 19.51 -26.64 -2.91
CA TRP A 101 18.06 -26.80 -3.09
C TRP A 101 17.24 -25.77 -2.30
N VAL A 102 17.65 -25.45 -1.08
CA VAL A 102 17.00 -24.38 -0.28
C VAL A 102 17.14 -23.03 -0.97
N LEU A 103 18.33 -22.69 -1.47
CA LEU A 103 18.57 -21.45 -2.20
C LEU A 103 17.77 -21.40 -3.51
N VAL A 104 17.77 -22.48 -4.29
CA VAL A 104 17.00 -22.58 -5.54
C VAL A 104 15.51 -22.44 -5.25
N ALA A 105 14.98 -23.13 -4.24
CA ALA A 105 13.60 -23.01 -3.82
C ALA A 105 13.27 -21.57 -3.35
N GLY A 106 14.14 -20.97 -2.55
CA GLY A 106 14.00 -19.58 -2.10
C GLY A 106 13.97 -18.59 -3.27
N CYS A 107 14.89 -18.73 -4.23
CA CYS A 107 14.92 -17.92 -5.45
C CYS A 107 13.67 -18.14 -6.31
N ALA A 108 13.21 -19.38 -6.46
CA ALA A 108 12.01 -19.69 -7.23
C ALA A 108 10.75 -19.07 -6.61
N VAL A 109 10.57 -19.20 -5.28
CA VAL A 109 9.47 -18.55 -4.55
C VAL A 109 9.55 -17.03 -4.68
N TRP A 110 10.76 -16.46 -4.54
CA TRP A 110 10.95 -15.02 -4.67
C TRP A 110 10.62 -14.50 -6.07
N LEU A 111 11.12 -15.15 -7.12
CA LEU A 111 10.86 -14.77 -8.51
C LEU A 111 9.39 -14.95 -8.89
N THR A 112 8.75 -16.03 -8.46
CA THR A 112 7.32 -16.27 -8.73
C THR A 112 6.45 -15.25 -8.02
N GLY A 113 6.73 -14.94 -6.75
CA GLY A 113 6.04 -13.89 -6.00
C GLY A 113 6.25 -12.50 -6.63
N ALA A 114 7.49 -12.16 -7.00
CA ALA A 114 7.79 -10.89 -7.66
C ALA A 114 7.08 -10.77 -9.02
N LEU A 115 7.03 -11.86 -9.80
CA LEU A 115 6.31 -11.88 -11.06
C LEU A 115 4.80 -11.71 -10.83
N TRP A 116 4.22 -12.38 -9.83
CA TRP A 116 2.80 -12.26 -9.52
C TRP A 116 2.43 -10.82 -9.13
N ILE A 117 3.18 -10.22 -8.20
CA ILE A 117 3.00 -8.81 -7.80
C ILE A 117 3.19 -7.87 -9.00
N ALA A 118 4.21 -8.10 -9.84
CA ALA A 118 4.45 -7.28 -11.01
C ALA A 118 3.32 -7.39 -12.05
N GLN A 119 2.72 -8.58 -12.22
CA GLN A 119 1.57 -8.77 -13.10
C GLN A 119 0.35 -8.02 -12.59
N ASP A 120 0.06 -8.11 -11.28
CA ASP A 120 -1.05 -7.39 -10.67
C ASP A 120 -0.85 -5.87 -10.74
N PHE A 121 0.39 -5.41 -10.48
CA PHE A 121 0.76 -4.01 -10.61
C PHE A 121 0.56 -3.49 -12.04
N ARG A 122 1.03 -4.22 -13.05
CA ARG A 122 0.88 -3.79 -14.46
C ARG A 122 -0.59 -3.75 -14.89
N ARG A 123 -1.41 -4.70 -14.43
CA ARG A 123 -2.86 -4.68 -14.62
C ARG A 123 -3.47 -3.42 -14.02
N MET A 124 -3.19 -3.14 -12.75
CA MET A 124 -3.69 -1.93 -12.06
C MET A 124 -3.19 -0.65 -12.73
N ALA A 125 -1.89 -0.56 -13.05
CA ALA A 125 -1.27 0.59 -13.69
C ALA A 125 -1.87 0.90 -15.07
N SER A 126 -2.42 -0.10 -15.76
CA SER A 126 -3.10 0.10 -17.03
C SER A 126 -4.31 1.04 -16.91
N LEU A 127 -4.98 1.12 -15.75
CA LEU A 127 -6.10 2.03 -15.51
C LEU A 127 -5.69 3.50 -15.67
N TYR A 128 -4.43 3.82 -15.37
CA TYR A 128 -3.87 5.17 -15.46
C TYR A 128 -3.25 5.49 -16.83
N GLN A 129 -3.31 4.55 -17.77
CA GLN A 129 -2.83 4.73 -19.13
C GLN A 129 -3.98 4.93 -20.11
N LEU A 130 -3.75 5.75 -21.13
CA LEU A 130 -4.63 5.86 -22.29
C LEU A 130 -4.75 4.48 -22.97
N PRO A 131 -5.93 4.11 -23.51
CA PRO A 131 -6.14 2.78 -24.11
C PRO A 131 -5.10 2.36 -25.15
N GLN A 132 -4.54 3.33 -25.90
CA GLN A 132 -3.51 3.10 -26.91
C GLN A 132 -2.13 2.71 -26.35
N HIS A 133 -1.83 3.09 -25.11
CA HIS A 133 -0.57 2.77 -24.43
C HIS A 133 -0.66 1.51 -23.57
N ARG A 134 -1.87 0.98 -23.35
CA ARG A 134 -2.07 -0.26 -22.59
C ARG A 134 -1.56 -1.47 -23.36
N GLU A 135 -1.04 -2.45 -22.61
CA GLU A 135 -0.77 -3.79 -23.13
C GLU A 135 -2.03 -4.39 -23.76
N ALA A 136 -1.87 -5.18 -24.81
CA ALA A 136 -2.98 -5.68 -25.63
C ALA A 136 -4.07 -6.38 -24.81
N GLN A 137 -3.68 -7.13 -23.78
CA GLN A 137 -4.57 -7.87 -22.89
C GLN A 137 -5.41 -6.99 -21.93
N TRP A 138 -5.05 -5.72 -21.71
CA TRP A 138 -5.75 -4.81 -20.78
C TRP A 138 -6.36 -3.57 -21.43
N ARG A 139 -6.41 -3.51 -22.76
CA ARG A 139 -6.99 -2.35 -23.47
C ARG A 139 -8.46 -2.11 -23.10
N GLY A 140 -9.22 -3.19 -22.91
CA GLY A 140 -10.62 -3.16 -22.49
C GLY A 140 -10.84 -3.18 -20.97
N LEU A 141 -9.78 -3.24 -20.16
CA LEU A 141 -9.90 -3.40 -18.72
C LEU A 141 -10.63 -2.21 -18.08
N THR A 142 -11.73 -2.52 -17.40
CA THR A 142 -12.48 -1.54 -16.62
C THR A 142 -11.96 -1.47 -15.18
N ALA A 143 -12.19 -0.34 -14.50
CA ALA A 143 -11.79 -0.19 -13.10
C ALA A 143 -12.52 -1.18 -12.18
N ARG A 144 -13.78 -1.51 -12.49
CA ARG A 144 -14.55 -2.53 -11.78
C ARG A 144 -13.90 -3.90 -11.90
N GLU A 145 -13.65 -4.38 -13.12
CA GLU A 145 -13.01 -5.68 -13.35
C GLU A 145 -11.62 -5.74 -12.71
N ALA A 146 -10.87 -4.64 -12.74
CA ALA A 146 -9.59 -4.55 -12.05
C ALA A 146 -9.76 -4.73 -10.53
N SER A 147 -10.77 -4.11 -9.92
CA SER A 147 -11.03 -4.26 -8.47
C SER A 147 -11.45 -5.67 -8.07
N GLU A 148 -12.20 -6.37 -8.92
CA GLU A 148 -12.67 -7.73 -8.66
C GLU A 148 -11.58 -8.79 -8.87
N THR A 149 -10.54 -8.49 -9.66
CA THR A 149 -9.53 -9.46 -10.08
C THR A 149 -8.12 -9.17 -9.55
N SER A 150 -7.92 -8.07 -8.81
CA SER A 150 -6.62 -7.74 -8.22
C SER A 150 -6.40 -8.50 -6.92
N ASP A 151 -5.15 -8.93 -6.68
CA ASP A 151 -4.79 -9.65 -5.46
C ASP A 151 -4.13 -8.72 -4.42
N PHE A 152 -3.29 -7.79 -4.87
CA PHE A 152 -2.46 -6.92 -4.02
C PHE A 152 -2.91 -5.46 -4.07
N PHE A 153 -3.45 -5.01 -5.21
CA PHE A 153 -3.77 -3.59 -5.45
C PHE A 153 -5.28 -3.28 -5.47
N VAL A 154 -6.07 -4.03 -4.69
CA VAL A 154 -7.54 -3.90 -4.65
C VAL A 154 -7.98 -2.49 -4.26
N ASN A 155 -7.39 -1.89 -3.22
CA ASN A 155 -7.77 -0.56 -2.76
C ASN A 155 -7.52 0.52 -3.82
N GLN A 156 -6.43 0.41 -4.58
CA GLN A 156 -6.10 1.31 -5.68
C GLN A 156 -7.10 1.16 -6.83
N ALA A 157 -7.50 -0.07 -7.15
CA ALA A 157 -8.49 -0.34 -8.18
C ALA A 157 -9.91 0.09 -7.76
N GLU A 158 -10.34 -0.19 -6.52
CA GLU A 158 -11.60 0.32 -5.95
C GLU A 158 -11.61 1.86 -5.92
N PHE A 159 -10.50 2.49 -5.55
CA PHE A 159 -10.39 3.95 -5.58
C PHE A 159 -10.53 4.51 -6.99
N ALA A 160 -9.86 3.90 -7.98
CA ALA A 160 -10.00 4.29 -9.38
C ALA A 160 -11.45 4.11 -9.86
N TRP A 161 -12.10 3.02 -9.49
CA TRP A 161 -13.49 2.75 -9.83
C TRP A 161 -14.45 3.76 -9.19
N LEU A 162 -14.34 4.00 -7.88
CA LEU A 162 -15.17 4.95 -7.13
C LEU A 162 -15.05 6.37 -7.71
N THR A 163 -13.82 6.81 -7.96
CA THR A 163 -13.54 8.21 -8.33
C THR A 163 -13.77 8.51 -9.82
N THR A 164 -14.02 7.50 -10.65
CA THR A 164 -14.40 7.64 -12.06
C THR A 164 -15.86 7.30 -12.34
N THR A 165 -16.56 6.68 -11.39
CA THR A 165 -17.98 6.33 -11.53
C THR A 165 -18.88 7.50 -11.11
N THR A 166 -19.84 7.85 -11.96
CA THR A 166 -20.90 8.80 -11.61
C THR A 166 -21.90 8.12 -10.68
N VAL A 167 -22.28 8.79 -9.60
CA VAL A 167 -23.27 8.27 -8.67
C VAL A 167 -24.65 8.47 -9.27
N THR A 168 -25.45 7.41 -9.32
CA THR A 168 -26.84 7.38 -9.80
C THR A 168 -27.71 6.69 -8.75
N ALA A 169 -29.04 6.80 -8.88
CA ALA A 169 -29.95 6.12 -7.96
C ALA A 169 -29.72 4.60 -7.94
N ASP A 170 -29.47 4.00 -9.11
CA ASP A 170 -29.27 2.56 -9.27
C ASP A 170 -27.99 2.03 -8.58
N ASN A 171 -26.94 2.85 -8.53
CA ASN A 171 -25.64 2.45 -7.96
C ASN A 171 -25.36 3.06 -6.58
N ALA A 172 -26.26 3.88 -6.04
CA ALA A 172 -26.04 4.65 -4.81
C ALA A 172 -25.63 3.75 -3.64
N ALA A 173 -26.31 2.63 -3.42
CA ALA A 173 -25.98 1.69 -2.34
C ALA A 173 -24.56 1.11 -2.46
N GLN A 174 -24.15 0.73 -3.68
CA GLN A 174 -22.82 0.17 -3.93
C GLN A 174 -21.73 1.24 -3.77
N MET A 175 -21.93 2.43 -4.34
CA MET A 175 -20.99 3.54 -4.24
C MET A 175 -20.85 4.03 -2.79
N HIS A 176 -21.95 4.06 -2.03
CA HIS A 176 -21.94 4.42 -0.62
C HIS A 176 -21.11 3.44 0.21
N ALA A 177 -21.37 2.14 0.07
CA ALA A 177 -20.62 1.10 0.78
C ALA A 177 -19.13 1.12 0.43
N MET A 178 -18.77 1.33 -0.84
CA MET A 178 -17.38 1.44 -1.29
C MET A 178 -16.73 2.72 -0.76
N ALA A 179 -17.41 3.87 -0.81
CA ALA A 179 -16.88 5.14 -0.31
C ALA A 179 -16.59 5.09 1.19
N ARG A 180 -17.46 4.44 1.98
CA ARG A 180 -17.20 4.23 3.42
C ARG A 180 -15.94 3.41 3.70
N ARG A 181 -15.70 2.34 2.93
CA ARG A 181 -14.45 1.57 3.05
C ARG A 181 -13.25 2.40 2.61
N MET A 182 -13.38 3.14 1.51
CA MET A 182 -12.30 3.96 0.95
C MET A 182 -11.92 5.15 1.83
N LEU A 183 -12.81 5.67 2.68
CA LEU A 183 -12.43 6.69 3.66
C LEU A 183 -11.31 6.25 4.61
N HIS A 184 -11.27 4.96 4.98
CA HIS A 184 -10.18 4.43 5.80
C HIS A 184 -8.86 4.30 5.05
N TYR A 185 -8.93 4.14 3.73
CA TYR A 185 -7.76 3.99 2.87
C TYR A 185 -7.20 5.35 2.41
N SER A 186 -8.06 6.22 1.86
CA SER A 186 -7.73 7.57 1.41
C SER A 186 -8.89 8.53 1.68
N PRO A 187 -8.82 9.34 2.76
CA PRO A 187 -9.85 10.32 3.10
C PRO A 187 -9.73 11.60 2.25
N GLU A 188 -9.75 11.47 0.93
CA GLU A 188 -9.61 12.58 0.00
C GLU A 188 -10.95 13.20 -0.41
N PRO A 189 -10.97 14.48 -0.85
CA PRO A 189 -12.18 15.14 -1.34
C PRO A 189 -12.97 14.30 -2.36
N ARG A 190 -12.29 13.63 -3.30
CA ARG A 190 -12.94 12.82 -4.34
C ARG A 190 -13.69 11.60 -3.80
N VAL A 191 -13.31 11.08 -2.63
CA VAL A 191 -14.00 9.96 -1.96
C VAL A 191 -15.14 10.50 -1.12
N ILE A 192 -14.89 11.59 -0.38
CA ILE A 192 -15.89 12.25 0.48
C ILE A 192 -17.09 12.73 -0.35
N THR A 193 -16.87 13.35 -1.52
CA THR A 193 -17.97 13.80 -2.37
C THR A 193 -18.83 12.64 -2.85
N LYS A 194 -18.23 11.49 -3.21
CA LYS A 194 -18.96 10.27 -3.59
C LYS A 194 -19.78 9.69 -2.43
N LEU A 195 -19.24 9.75 -1.21
CA LEU A 195 -19.98 9.36 -0.02
C LEU A 195 -21.21 10.23 0.20
N ILE A 196 -21.05 11.56 0.11
CA ILE A 196 -22.15 12.53 0.31
C ILE A 196 -23.20 12.39 -0.80
N GLU A 197 -22.78 12.33 -2.07
CA GLU A 197 -23.67 12.15 -3.23
C GLU A 197 -24.52 10.88 -3.09
N SER A 198 -23.89 9.76 -2.75
CA SER A 198 -24.58 8.48 -2.59
C SER A 198 -25.48 8.44 -1.35
N ALA A 199 -25.04 8.98 -0.20
CA ALA A 199 -25.85 9.07 1.01
C ALA A 199 -27.10 9.94 0.80
N ARG A 200 -26.98 11.03 0.03
CA ARG A 200 -28.11 11.89 -0.34
C ARG A 200 -29.16 11.13 -1.16
N LEU A 201 -28.73 10.34 -2.15
CA LEU A 201 -29.65 9.53 -2.98
C LEU A 201 -30.31 8.41 -2.17
N LEU A 202 -29.63 7.88 -1.15
CA LEU A 202 -30.18 6.88 -0.23
C LEU A 202 -31.09 7.50 0.85
N GLY A 203 -31.20 8.83 0.92
CA GLY A 203 -32.04 9.52 1.89
C GLY A 203 -31.46 9.59 3.32
N VAL A 204 -30.17 9.28 3.51
CA VAL A 204 -29.51 9.26 4.82
C VAL A 204 -29.01 10.67 5.19
N GLN A 205 -29.94 11.59 5.45
CA GLN A 205 -29.62 13.02 5.64
C GLN A 205 -28.68 13.29 6.82
N THR A 206 -28.79 12.53 7.90
CA THR A 206 -27.90 12.68 9.07
C THR A 206 -26.42 12.49 8.71
N GLU A 207 -26.12 11.52 7.85
CA GLU A 207 -24.75 11.26 7.40
C GLU A 207 -24.28 12.33 6.39
N VAL A 208 -25.18 12.81 5.53
CA VAL A 208 -24.90 13.92 4.62
C VAL A 208 -24.46 15.16 5.40
N ASP A 209 -25.23 15.55 6.42
CA ASP A 209 -24.94 16.74 7.24
C ASP A 209 -23.63 16.60 8.01
N GLU A 210 -23.38 15.42 8.60
CA GLU A 210 -22.13 15.13 9.30
C GLU A 210 -20.92 15.20 8.37
N GLN A 211 -20.99 14.53 7.23
CA GLN A 211 -19.89 14.49 6.27
C GLN A 211 -19.65 15.86 5.62
N LEU A 212 -20.69 16.66 5.35
CA LEU A 212 -20.54 18.04 4.88
C LEU A 212 -19.79 18.91 5.90
N ARG A 213 -20.13 18.79 7.18
CA ARG A 213 -19.43 19.53 8.26
C ARG A 213 -17.96 19.12 8.34
N LEU A 214 -17.67 17.82 8.35
CA LEU A 214 -16.30 17.30 8.37
C LEU A 214 -15.51 17.74 7.13
N PHE A 215 -16.16 17.70 5.96
CA PHE A 215 -15.56 18.10 4.70
C PHE A 215 -15.18 19.58 4.68
N GLN A 216 -16.05 20.46 5.21
CA GLN A 216 -15.77 21.89 5.34
C GLN A 216 -14.56 22.17 6.25
N ILE A 217 -14.42 21.41 7.35
CA ILE A 217 -13.31 21.56 8.29
C ILE A 217 -12.00 21.08 7.68
N ALA A 218 -11.99 19.89 7.07
CA ALA A 218 -10.78 19.27 6.57
C ALA A 218 -10.31 19.84 5.22
N TYR A 219 -11.23 20.24 4.34
CA TYR A 219 -10.94 20.64 2.96
C TYR A 219 -11.78 21.85 2.51
N PRO A 220 -11.62 23.04 3.14
CA PRO A 220 -12.48 24.20 2.88
C PRO A 220 -12.48 24.67 1.42
N ASP A 221 -11.36 24.53 0.71
CA ASP A 221 -11.24 24.97 -0.69
C ASP A 221 -11.94 24.03 -1.67
N ALA A 222 -11.93 22.72 -1.41
CA ALA A 222 -12.65 21.73 -2.20
C ALA A 222 -14.16 21.70 -1.87
N TYR A 223 -14.50 22.04 -0.63
CA TYR A 223 -15.89 22.10 -0.15
C TYR A 223 -16.73 23.15 -0.88
N LYS A 224 -16.21 24.38 -1.04
CA LYS A 224 -16.95 25.51 -1.66
C LYS A 224 -17.56 25.18 -3.04
N PRO A 225 -16.79 24.72 -4.05
CA PRO A 225 -17.35 24.38 -5.36
C PRO A 225 -18.29 23.17 -5.30
N PHE A 226 -18.02 22.21 -4.42
CA PHE A 226 -18.88 21.04 -4.25
C PHE A 226 -20.25 21.41 -3.66
N ALA A 227 -20.28 22.19 -2.59
CA ALA A 227 -21.53 22.61 -1.95
C ALA A 227 -22.43 23.41 -2.91
N ALA A 228 -21.83 24.27 -3.74
CA ALA A 228 -22.56 24.99 -4.80
C ALA A 228 -23.15 24.04 -5.85
N SER A 229 -22.39 23.02 -6.27
CA SER A 229 -22.88 21.98 -7.19
C SER A 229 -24.03 21.17 -6.57
N LEU A 230 -23.89 20.75 -5.32
CA LEU A 230 -24.88 19.95 -4.61
C LEU A 230 -26.21 20.70 -4.44
N ALA A 231 -26.16 21.99 -4.10
CA ALA A 231 -27.35 22.85 -3.97
C ALA A 231 -28.08 23.05 -5.32
N SER A 232 -27.35 22.95 -6.43
CA SER A 232 -27.90 23.11 -7.79
C SER A 232 -28.57 21.84 -8.30
N GLN A 233 -28.33 20.69 -7.66
CA GLN A 233 -28.93 19.40 -8.04
C GLN A 233 -30.32 19.24 -7.39
N PRO A 234 -31.34 18.78 -8.14
CA PRO A 234 -32.67 18.54 -7.58
C PRO A 234 -32.62 17.50 -6.46
N GLN A 235 -33.38 17.74 -5.38
CA GLN A 235 -33.48 16.81 -4.27
C GLN A 235 -34.29 15.60 -4.73
N VAL A 236 -33.65 14.44 -4.84
CA VAL A 236 -34.34 13.19 -5.14
C VAL A 236 -35.21 12.84 -3.94
N ALA A 237 -36.52 12.71 -4.16
CA ALA A 237 -37.45 12.27 -3.14
C ALA A 237 -37.02 10.88 -2.64
N ALA A 238 -37.03 10.69 -1.32
CA ALA A 238 -36.71 9.41 -0.71
C ALA A 238 -37.54 8.30 -1.39
N PRO A 239 -36.94 7.16 -1.78
CA PRO A 239 -37.72 6.02 -2.22
C PRO A 239 -38.70 5.63 -1.10
N GLU A 240 -39.94 5.32 -1.47
CA GLU A 240 -40.96 4.93 -0.49
C GLU A 240 -40.44 3.78 0.38
N PRO A 241 -40.73 3.79 1.70
CA PRO A 241 -40.34 2.71 2.58
C PRO A 241 -40.90 1.40 2.02
N PHE A 242 -40.04 0.39 1.88
CA PHE A 242 -40.42 -0.97 1.52
C PHE A 242 -41.49 -1.47 2.50
N THR A 243 -42.75 -1.39 2.10
CA THR A 243 -43.85 -2.05 2.79
C THR A 243 -43.75 -3.52 2.44
N ALA A 244 -43.29 -4.32 3.40
CA ALA A 244 -43.48 -5.76 3.33
C ALA A 244 -44.98 -6.01 3.37
N ASP A 245 -45.58 -6.24 2.20
CA ASP A 245 -46.95 -6.71 2.11
C ASP A 245 -47.04 -8.06 2.86
N SER A 246 -47.76 -8.03 3.97
CA SER A 246 -48.29 -9.19 4.64
C SER A 246 -49.32 -9.85 3.71
N GLU A 247 -48.95 -10.98 3.10
CA GLU A 247 -49.93 -11.85 2.44
C GLU A 247 -50.83 -12.56 3.48
N PRO A 248 -52.11 -12.82 3.14
CA PRO A 248 -53.13 -13.42 4.01
C PRO A 248 -52.97 -14.94 4.23
#